data_AF-A0A7X9FC12-F1
#
_entry.id   AF-A0A7X9FC12-F1
#
_cell.length_a   1.000
_cell.length_b   1.000
_cell.length_c   1.000
_cell.angle_alpha   90.00
_cell.angle_beta   90.00
_cell.angle_gamma   90.00
#
_symmetry.space_group_name_H-M   'P 1'
#
loop_
_entity.id
_entity.type
_entity.pdbx_description
1 polymer ?
#
loop_
_entity_poly.entity_id
_entity_poly.type
_entity_poly.pdbx_seq_one_letter_code
_entity_poly.pdbx_strand_id
1 'polypeptide(L)'
;MESNKKFPEILFESLTVKMVILGFLGLVLLVPLELVREVIKERAKYAEEARTEVGKSWALPQTITGPVLNVPGRKTTENGLNVLTTTLHIMPENLNVKANVVPEIRYRGIYETVIFRSAVEMSGNFNLTGTDGFEGYLYDWNQAYLTLGVTDNKGLS
;
A
#
# COMPACT_ATOMS: atom_id res chain seq x y z
N MET A 1 -63.28 -41.62 -34.16
CA MET A 1 -61.90 -42.01 -33.80
C MET A 1 -61.21 -40.76 -33.28
N GLU A 2 -61.61 -40.30 -32.09
CA GLU A 2 -61.08 -39.09 -31.47
C GLU A 2 -60.40 -39.50 -30.18
N SER A 3 -59.09 -39.65 -30.24
CA SER A 3 -58.25 -39.61 -29.07
C SER A 3 -57.01 -38.81 -29.41
N ASN A 4 -56.59 -38.03 -28.43
CA ASN A 4 -55.24 -37.50 -28.26
C ASN A 4 -55.05 -36.00 -28.56
N LYS A 5 -55.67 -35.15 -27.72
CA LYS A 5 -55.20 -33.77 -27.48
C LYS A 5 -55.52 -33.18 -26.09
N LYS A 6 -55.92 -34.01 -25.09
CA LYS A 6 -56.23 -33.55 -23.72
C LYS A 6 -55.16 -33.84 -22.66
N PHE A 7 -54.09 -34.57 -23.02
CA PHE A 7 -52.97 -34.81 -22.11
C PHE A 7 -52.23 -33.56 -21.63
N PRO A 8 -52.02 -32.50 -22.46
CA PRO A 8 -51.31 -31.31 -22.00
C PRO A 8 -52.18 -30.34 -21.19
N GLU A 9 -53.51 -30.43 -21.19
CA GLU A 9 -54.34 -29.49 -20.39
C GLU A 9 -54.44 -29.94 -18.92
N ILE A 10 -54.62 -31.23 -18.68
CA ILE A 10 -54.87 -31.78 -17.33
C ILE A 10 -53.60 -31.74 -16.45
N LEU A 11 -52.41 -31.79 -17.07
CA LEU A 11 -51.14 -31.73 -16.35
C LEU A 11 -50.83 -30.33 -15.78
N PHE A 12 -51.23 -29.25 -16.45
CA PHE A 12 -50.94 -27.88 -16.00
C PHE A 12 -51.95 -27.33 -14.98
N GLU A 13 -53.08 -28.01 -14.77
CA GLU A 13 -54.02 -27.68 -13.69
C GLU A 13 -53.54 -28.18 -12.32
N SER A 14 -52.72 -29.24 -12.30
CA SER A 14 -52.22 -29.83 -11.06
C SER A 14 -51.25 -28.90 -10.33
N LEU A 15 -51.53 -28.65 -9.05
CA LEU A 15 -50.72 -27.82 -8.15
C LEU A 15 -49.25 -28.29 -8.10
N THR A 16 -49.02 -29.60 -8.15
CA THR A 16 -47.67 -30.19 -8.12
C THR A 16 -46.85 -29.81 -9.34
N VAL A 17 -47.45 -29.82 -10.54
CA VAL A 17 -46.77 -29.46 -11.79
C VAL A 17 -46.42 -27.97 -11.80
N LYS A 18 -47.33 -27.11 -11.30
CA LYS A 18 -47.04 -25.68 -11.12
C LYS A 18 -45.85 -25.44 -10.18
N MET A 19 -45.78 -26.16 -9.06
CA MET A 19 -44.64 -26.06 -8.13
C MET A 19 -43.31 -26.50 -8.78
N VAL A 20 -43.31 -27.58 -9.56
CA VAL A 20 -42.11 -28.04 -10.28
C VAL A 20 -41.65 -27.00 -11.31
N ILE A 21 -42.58 -26.42 -12.09
CA ILE A 21 -42.26 -25.39 -13.08
C ILE A 21 -41.69 -24.14 -12.39
N LEU A 22 -42.29 -23.71 -11.28
CA LEU A 22 -41.77 -22.57 -10.51
C LEU A 22 -40.37 -22.84 -9.94
N GLY A 23 -40.13 -24.04 -9.42
CA GLY A 23 -38.80 -24.45 -8.95
C GLY A 23 -37.77 -24.48 -10.08
N PHE A 24 -38.14 -25.04 -11.23
CA PHE A 24 -37.28 -25.06 -12.42
C PHE A 24 -36.98 -23.64 -12.92
N LEU A 25 -37.99 -22.78 -12.99
CA LEU A 25 -37.82 -21.38 -13.38
C LEU A 25 -36.90 -20.63 -12.40
N GLY A 26 -37.06 -20.87 -11.10
CA GLY A 26 -36.16 -20.35 -10.07
C GLY A 26 -34.71 -20.78 -10.28
N LEU A 27 -34.48 -22.05 -10.61
CA LEU A 27 -33.15 -22.57 -10.94
C LEU A 27 -32.58 -21.94 -12.22
N VAL A 28 -33.39 -21.78 -13.27
CA VAL A 28 -32.97 -21.13 -14.50
C VAL A 28 -32.57 -19.67 -14.25
N LEU A 29 -33.27 -18.96 -13.35
CA LEU A 29 -32.94 -17.59 -12.97
C LEU A 29 -31.66 -17.47 -12.13
N LEU A 30 -31.14 -18.56 -11.56
CA LEU A 30 -29.81 -18.53 -10.91
C LEU A 30 -28.68 -18.34 -11.92
N VAL A 31 -28.84 -18.82 -13.16
CA VAL A 31 -27.83 -18.68 -14.21
C VAL A 31 -27.54 -17.19 -14.54
N PRO A 32 -28.53 -16.36 -14.92
CA PRO A 32 -28.29 -14.94 -15.17
C PRO A 32 -27.86 -14.18 -13.92
N LEU A 33 -28.29 -14.61 -12.72
CA LEU A 33 -27.85 -13.99 -11.48
C LEU A 33 -26.35 -14.19 -11.25
N GLU A 34 -25.83 -15.40 -11.50
CA GLU A 34 -24.40 -15.66 -11.34
C GLU A 34 -23.56 -14.95 -12.41
N LEU A 35 -24.05 -14.84 -13.65
CA LEU A 35 -23.41 -14.05 -14.70
C LEU A 35 -23.25 -12.57 -14.31
N VAL A 36 -24.30 -11.95 -13.74
CA VAL A 36 -24.23 -10.56 -13.26
C VAL A 36 -23.23 -10.44 -12.10
N ARG A 37 -23.23 -11.40 -11.17
CA ARG A 37 -22.27 -11.41 -10.06
C ARG A 37 -20.83 -11.52 -10.55
N GLU A 38 -20.57 -12.33 -11.56
CA GLU A 38 -19.24 -12.47 -12.17
C GLU A 38 -18.77 -11.15 -12.79
N VAL A 39 -19.62 -10.48 -13.58
CA VAL A 39 -19.31 -9.17 -14.16
C VAL A 39 -19.02 -8.12 -13.08
N ILE A 40 -19.78 -8.11 -11.99
CA ILE A 40 -19.54 -7.19 -10.87
C ILE A 40 -18.19 -7.49 -10.20
N LYS A 41 -17.88 -8.77 -9.97
CA LYS A 41 -16.59 -9.20 -9.41
C LYS A 41 -15.42 -8.79 -10.32
N GLU A 42 -15.56 -8.99 -11.62
CA GLU A 42 -14.57 -8.61 -12.62
C GLU A 42 -14.33 -7.09 -12.64
N ARG A 43 -15.40 -6.29 -12.59
CA ARG A 43 -15.31 -4.83 -12.51
C ARG A 43 -14.60 -4.35 -11.25
N ALA A 44 -14.90 -4.96 -10.10
CA ALA A 44 -14.22 -4.65 -8.84
C ALA A 44 -12.73 -5.02 -8.91
N LYS A 45 -12.41 -6.18 -9.48
CA LYS A 45 -11.03 -6.64 -9.66
C LYS A 45 -10.23 -5.70 -10.55
N TYR A 46 -10.76 -5.29 -11.71
CA TYR A 46 -10.07 -4.36 -12.61
C TYR A 46 -9.84 -2.98 -11.99
N ALA A 47 -10.80 -2.48 -11.20
CA ALA A 47 -10.61 -1.22 -10.48
C ALA A 47 -9.47 -1.31 -9.46
N GLU A 48 -9.35 -2.43 -8.75
CA GLU A 48 -8.28 -2.64 -7.78
C GLU A 48 -6.91 -2.87 -8.43
N GLU A 49 -6.88 -3.60 -9.55
CA GLU A 49 -5.67 -3.75 -10.37
C GLU A 49 -5.18 -2.41 -10.88
N ALA A 50 -6.08 -1.55 -11.39
CA ALA A 50 -5.73 -0.21 -11.85
C ALA A 50 -5.12 0.65 -10.73
N ARG A 51 -5.67 0.60 -9.51
CA ARG A 51 -5.11 1.28 -8.33
C ARG A 51 -3.72 0.77 -7.98
N THR A 52 -3.57 -0.56 -7.90
CA THR A 52 -2.30 -1.20 -7.57
C THR A 52 -1.23 -0.87 -8.58
N GLU A 53 -1.59 -0.86 -9.87
CA GLU A 53 -0.63 -0.64 -10.93
C GLU A 53 -0.23 0.83 -11.05
N VAL A 54 -1.14 1.78 -10.80
CA VAL A 54 -0.75 3.18 -10.62
C VAL A 54 0.15 3.35 -9.41
N GLY A 55 -0.14 2.68 -8.28
CA GLY A 55 0.74 2.66 -7.11
C GLY A 55 2.14 2.13 -7.41
N LYS A 56 2.27 1.11 -8.26
CA LYS A 56 3.58 0.58 -8.72
C LYS A 56 4.36 1.56 -9.60
N SER A 57 3.67 2.39 -10.38
CA SER A 57 4.29 3.37 -11.30
C SER A 57 4.63 4.71 -10.63
N TRP A 58 3.97 5.05 -9.53
CA TRP A 58 4.16 6.33 -8.83
C TRP A 58 4.83 6.14 -7.48
N ALA A 59 4.10 5.63 -6.50
CA ALA A 59 4.63 5.15 -5.22
C ALA A 59 3.50 4.51 -4.44
N LEU A 60 3.83 3.55 -3.59
CA LEU A 60 2.95 3.12 -2.51
C LEU A 60 2.90 4.19 -1.39
N PRO A 61 2.02 4.06 -0.37
CA PRO A 61 2.02 4.96 0.77
C PRO A 61 3.42 5.14 1.38
N GLN A 62 3.84 6.38 1.53
CA GLN A 62 5.18 6.73 2.00
C GLN A 62 5.19 7.09 3.48
N THR A 63 6.04 6.43 4.24
CA THR A 63 6.47 6.89 5.57
C THR A 63 7.89 7.43 5.46
N ILE A 64 8.07 8.69 5.88
CA ILE A 64 9.38 9.35 5.96
C ILE A 64 9.76 9.44 7.44
N THR A 65 10.95 8.97 7.80
CA THR A 65 11.48 9.14 9.16
C THR A 65 12.21 10.47 9.29
N GLY A 66 12.31 10.99 10.51
CA GLY A 66 13.16 12.15 10.79
C GLY A 66 14.62 11.89 10.42
N PRO A 67 15.39 12.94 10.07
CA PRO A 67 16.81 12.81 9.74
C PRO A 67 17.63 12.44 10.99
N VAL A 68 18.62 11.57 10.82
CA VAL A 68 19.56 11.17 11.87
C VAL A 68 20.97 11.49 11.42
N LEU A 69 21.72 12.23 12.23
CA LEU A 69 23.12 12.51 11.99
C LEU A 69 23.96 11.35 12.53
N ASN A 70 24.80 10.77 11.67
CA ASN A 70 25.60 9.60 12.00
C ASN A 70 27.08 9.98 11.96
N VAL A 71 27.82 9.66 13.01
CA VAL A 71 29.25 9.96 13.11
C VAL A 71 30.01 8.67 13.40
N PRO A 72 30.84 8.19 12.46
CA PRO A 72 31.68 7.02 12.70
C PRO A 72 32.69 7.26 13.82
N GLY A 73 32.85 6.30 14.72
CA GLY A 73 33.78 6.33 15.84
C GLY A 73 34.72 5.14 15.82
N ARG A 74 35.96 5.34 16.29
CA ARG A 74 36.95 4.28 16.44
C ARG A 74 37.55 4.28 17.84
N LYS A 75 37.79 3.10 18.38
CA LYS A 75 38.50 2.90 19.65
C LYS A 75 39.57 1.84 19.47
N THR A 76 40.80 2.21 19.78
CA THR A 76 41.94 1.28 19.79
C THR A 76 41.99 0.62 21.17
N THR A 77 42.04 -0.70 21.22
CA THR A 77 42.24 -1.42 22.50
C THR A 77 43.67 -1.24 23.02
N GLU A 78 43.89 -1.42 24.32
CA GLU A 78 45.20 -1.24 24.98
C GLU A 78 46.32 -2.09 24.37
N ASN A 79 45.98 -3.23 23.75
CA ASN A 79 46.93 -4.11 23.06
C ASN A 79 47.27 -3.67 21.63
N GLY A 80 46.70 -2.58 21.10
CA GLY A 80 46.98 -2.04 19.76
C GLY A 80 46.56 -2.91 18.57
N LEU A 81 46.22 -4.17 18.78
CA LEU A 81 45.89 -5.14 17.73
C LEU A 81 44.44 -5.04 17.20
N ASN A 82 43.50 -4.55 18.01
CA ASN A 82 42.08 -4.50 17.64
C ASN A 82 41.56 -3.06 17.63
N VAL A 83 40.96 -2.68 16.51
CA VAL A 83 40.24 -1.42 16.33
C VAL A 83 38.75 -1.74 16.36
N LEU A 84 38.03 -1.24 17.37
CA LEU A 84 36.58 -1.30 17.42
C LEU A 84 36.01 -0.10 16.66
N THR A 85 35.09 -0.38 15.74
CA THR A 85 34.33 0.63 14.99
C THR A 85 32.91 0.72 15.53
N THR A 86 32.43 1.93 15.78
CA THR A 86 31.03 2.20 16.16
C THR A 86 30.48 3.36 15.33
N THR A 87 29.18 3.61 15.41
CA THR A 87 28.55 4.80 14.84
C THR A 87 27.71 5.48 15.91
N LEU A 88 27.98 6.76 16.16
CA LEU A 88 27.15 7.58 17.03
C LEU A 88 25.94 8.09 16.22
N HIS A 89 24.75 7.83 16.74
CA HIS A 89 23.49 8.29 16.15
C HIS A 89 22.96 9.49 16.96
N ILE A 90 22.89 10.65 16.32
CA ILE A 90 22.43 11.89 16.93
C ILE A 90 21.08 12.26 16.28
N MET A 91 20.03 12.29 17.11
CA MET A 91 18.71 12.74 16.70
C MET A 91 18.60 14.26 16.84
N PRO A 92 17.78 14.93 16.03
CA PRO A 92 17.55 16.36 16.19
C PRO A 92 16.81 16.61 17.52
N GLU A 93 17.21 17.66 18.24
CA GLU A 93 16.55 18.08 19.48
C GLU A 93 15.15 18.64 19.18
N ASN A 94 15.05 19.38 18.08
CA ASN A 94 13.79 19.87 17.54
C ASN A 94 13.73 19.53 16.06
N LEU A 95 12.59 19.00 15.63
CA LEU A 95 12.29 18.72 14.23
C LEU A 95 10.95 19.36 13.87
N ASN A 96 11.00 20.35 12.99
CA ASN A 96 9.85 20.99 12.42
C ASN A 96 9.66 20.50 10.98
N VAL A 97 8.48 19.97 10.68
CA VAL A 97 8.13 19.39 9.38
C VAL A 97 6.94 20.13 8.82
N LYS A 98 7.12 20.71 7.63
CA LYS A 98 6.04 21.29 6.84
C LYS A 98 5.82 20.42 5.62
N ALA A 99 4.63 19.87 5.46
CA ALA A 99 4.26 19.09 4.30
C ALA A 99 3.05 19.74 3.61
N ASN A 100 3.18 20.03 2.32
CA ASN A 100 2.06 20.43 1.48
C ASN A 100 1.65 19.26 0.60
N VAL A 101 0.44 18.74 0.79
CA VAL A 101 -0.09 17.56 0.09
C VAL A 101 -1.12 18.02 -0.94
N VAL A 102 -0.86 17.75 -2.22
CA VAL A 102 -1.73 18.11 -3.34
C VAL A 102 -2.27 16.81 -3.98
N PRO A 103 -3.60 16.60 -3.98
CA PRO A 103 -4.19 15.49 -4.70
C PRO A 103 -4.16 15.75 -6.21
N GLU A 104 -3.85 14.72 -6.99
CA GLU A 104 -3.88 14.74 -8.45
C GLU A 104 -4.67 13.52 -8.95
N ILE A 105 -5.59 13.73 -9.89
CA ILE A 105 -6.38 12.64 -10.47
C ILE A 105 -5.59 12.06 -11.64
N ARG A 106 -5.38 10.75 -11.62
CA ARG A 106 -4.77 9.98 -12.70
C ARG A 106 -5.75 8.99 -13.28
N TYR A 107 -5.64 8.80 -14.58
CA TYR A 107 -6.50 7.89 -15.33
C TYR A 107 -5.71 6.66 -15.74
N ARG A 108 -6.36 5.50 -15.62
CA ARG A 108 -5.91 4.25 -16.21
C ARG A 108 -7.09 3.57 -16.90
N GLY A 109 -7.13 3.70 -18.22
CA GLY A 109 -8.30 3.31 -19.02
C GLY A 109 -9.50 4.21 -18.69
N ILE A 110 -10.63 3.60 -18.33
CA ILE A 110 -11.84 4.30 -17.90
C ILE A 110 -11.90 4.56 -16.39
N TYR A 111 -10.87 4.14 -15.66
CA TYR A 111 -10.83 4.23 -14.20
C TYR A 111 -9.98 5.41 -13.76
N GLU A 112 -10.47 6.15 -12.78
CA GLU A 112 -9.73 7.21 -12.10
C GLU A 112 -9.13 6.71 -10.79
N THR A 113 -7.98 7.25 -10.43
CA THR A 113 -7.33 7.05 -9.15
C THR A 113 -6.74 8.36 -8.66
N VAL A 114 -6.79 8.60 -7.36
CA VAL A 114 -6.23 9.80 -6.75
C VAL A 114 -4.84 9.47 -6.25
N ILE A 115 -3.84 10.17 -6.77
CA ILE A 115 -2.48 10.15 -6.24
C ILE A 115 -2.26 11.41 -5.40
N PHE A 116 -1.29 11.35 -4.50
CA PHE A 116 -0.91 12.49 -3.66
C PHE A 116 0.53 12.86 -3.94
N ARG A 117 0.75 14.12 -4.34
CA ARG A 117 2.08 14.70 -4.46
C ARG A 117 2.33 15.58 -3.25
N SER A 118 3.46 15.37 -2.59
CA SER A 118 3.79 16.10 -1.36
C SER A 118 5.11 16.83 -1.50
N ALA A 119 5.11 18.13 -1.19
CA ALA A 119 6.34 18.90 -0.98
C ALA A 119 6.62 18.93 0.53
N VAL A 120 7.72 18.33 0.95
CA VAL A 120 8.09 18.19 2.37
C VAL A 120 9.33 19.01 2.65
N GLU A 121 9.22 19.97 3.56
CA GLU A 121 10.32 20.77 4.10
C GLU A 121 10.56 20.35 5.56
N MET A 122 11.79 19.96 5.87
CA MET A 122 12.20 19.55 7.21
C MET A 122 13.31 20.48 7.69
N SER A 123 13.11 21.07 8.86
CA SER A 123 14.08 21.93 9.53
C SER A 123 14.27 21.45 10.97
N GLY A 124 15.51 21.37 11.45
CA GLY A 124 15.78 20.95 12.81
C GLY A 124 17.20 21.28 13.25
N ASN A 125 17.45 21.13 14.54
CA ASN A 125 18.72 21.48 15.17
C ASN A 125 19.28 20.24 15.87
N PHE A 126 20.57 19.98 15.66
CA PHE A 126 21.29 18.90 16.33
C PHE A 126 22.14 19.51 17.44
N ASN A 127 21.99 18.98 18.65
CA ASN A 127 22.80 19.37 19.78
C ASN A 127 23.97 18.41 19.90
N LEU A 128 25.19 18.93 19.75
CA LEU A 128 26.44 18.16 19.78
C LEU A 128 27.14 18.25 21.14
N THR A 129 26.46 18.77 22.16
CA THR A 129 27.06 18.93 23.49
C THR A 129 27.26 17.55 24.12
N GLY A 130 28.51 17.21 24.46
CA GLY A 130 28.86 15.94 25.12
C GLY A 130 28.99 14.74 24.17
N THR A 131 28.99 14.96 22.85
CA THR A 131 29.22 13.88 21.87
C THR A 131 30.70 13.57 21.66
N ASP A 132 31.60 14.47 22.06
CA ASP A 132 33.04 14.26 21.99
C ASP A 132 33.49 13.26 23.06
N GLY A 133 34.05 12.13 22.62
CA GLY A 133 34.60 11.12 23.54
C GLY A 133 33.55 10.26 24.25
N PHE A 134 32.29 10.25 23.79
CA PHE A 134 31.25 9.36 24.31
C PHE A 134 31.75 7.91 24.30
N GLU A 135 31.76 7.26 25.47
CA GLU A 135 32.28 5.90 25.72
C GLU A 135 33.78 5.67 25.40
N GLY A 136 34.55 6.75 25.27
CA GLY A 136 35.98 6.69 24.96
C GLY A 136 36.29 6.33 23.51
N TYR A 137 35.35 6.57 22.58
CA TYR A 137 35.58 6.51 21.14
C TYR A 137 36.08 7.86 20.61
N LEU A 138 36.97 7.82 19.63
CA LEU A 138 37.33 8.97 18.81
C LEU A 138 36.40 9.03 17.61
N TYR A 139 35.49 10.00 17.60
CA TYR A 139 34.54 10.23 16.52
C TYR A 139 35.17 11.06 15.39
N ASP A 140 34.98 10.62 14.14
CA ASP A 140 35.48 11.29 12.95
C ASP A 140 34.38 12.14 12.32
N TRP A 141 34.33 13.41 12.71
CA TRP A 141 33.38 14.40 12.19
C TRP A 141 33.53 14.67 10.69
N ASN A 142 34.70 14.41 10.10
CA ASN A 142 34.90 14.57 8.65
C ASN A 142 34.18 13.47 7.85
N GLN A 143 33.80 12.37 8.51
CA GLN A 143 33.04 11.27 7.91
C GLN A 143 31.58 11.26 8.38
N ALA A 144 31.08 12.34 8.97
CA ALA A 144 29.69 12.43 9.38
C ALA A 144 28.74 12.46 8.17
N TYR A 145 27.62 11.73 8.27
CA TYR A 145 26.62 11.66 7.21
C TYR A 145 25.18 11.67 7.77
N LEU A 146 24.27 12.23 6.98
CA LEU A 146 22.85 12.28 7.31
C LEU A 146 22.13 11.07 6.71
N THR A 147 21.31 10.40 7.53
CA THR A 147 20.45 9.32 7.07
C THR A 147 18.99 9.70 7.24
N LEU A 148 18.17 9.38 6.25
CA LEU A 148 16.72 9.55 6.26
C LEU A 148 16.09 8.26 5.76
N GLY A 149 15.13 7.73 6.51
CA GLY A 149 14.36 6.54 6.12
C GLY A 149 13.16 6.94 5.25
N VAL A 150 12.97 6.22 4.15
CA VAL A 150 11.80 6.30 3.29
C VAL A 150 11.28 4.90 3.01
N THR A 151 9.97 4.74 2.88
CA THR A 151 9.36 3.40 2.68
C THR A 151 9.64 2.84 1.29
N ASP A 152 9.52 3.68 0.24
CA ASP A 152 9.84 3.28 -1.13
C ASP A 152 10.41 4.48 -1.90
N ASN A 153 11.58 4.27 -2.51
CA ASN A 153 12.33 5.32 -3.20
C ASN A 153 11.69 5.77 -4.51
N LYS A 154 10.76 5.01 -5.08
CA LYS A 154 10.06 5.37 -6.33
C LYS A 154 9.21 6.63 -6.18
N GLY A 155 8.74 6.90 -4.96
CA GLY A 155 7.94 8.09 -4.66
C GLY A 155 8.74 9.37 -4.49
N LEU A 156 10.07 9.31 -4.61
CA LEU A 156 10.94 10.48 -4.55
C LEU A 156 11.18 10.98 -5.97
N SER A 157 10.79 12.22 -6.23
CA SER A 157 10.98 12.93 -7.51
C SER A 157 11.46 14.35 -7.29
#